data_AF-A0A1F3LME4-F1
#
_entry.id   AF-A0A1F3LME4-F1
#
_cell.length_a   1.000
_cell.length_b   1.000
_cell.length_c   1.000
_cell.angle_alpha   90.00
_cell.angle_beta   90.00
_cell.angle_gamma   90.00
#
_symmetry.space_group_name_H-M   'P 1'
#
loop_
_entity.id
_entity.type
_entity.pdbx_description
1 polymer ?
#
loop_
_entity_poly.entity_id
_entity_poly.type
_entity_poly.pdbx_seq_one_letter_code
_entity_poly.pdbx_strand_id
1 'polypeptide(L)'
;MLTAQVFKMKSVIPSKSQKMKHRDIHNDLIFYLEGELPEERQQEIREHLAGCGECREFLEVLRVSFSIIEKEKNQEVNPYFYQAIKAKIENRSVPEKKFSLQRILQPSLFTVLLIAGIGFGVLIGSKVTENKPVETTANEMFYFNEIGSEPIESYFLN
;
A
#
# COMPACT_ATOMS: atom_id res chain seq x y z
N MET A 1 -25.95 -44.84 14.74
CA MET A 1 -25.72 -44.84 16.20
C MET A 1 -24.47 -45.67 16.47
N LEU A 2 -23.31 -45.03 16.61
CA LEU A 2 -22.06 -45.71 16.99
C LEU A 2 -21.32 -44.82 17.99
N THR A 3 -20.84 -45.48 19.03
CA THR A 3 -20.64 -45.04 20.41
C THR A 3 -19.36 -44.23 20.60
N ALA A 4 -19.47 -43.04 21.18
CA ALA A 4 -18.36 -42.27 21.72
C ALA A 4 -17.92 -42.89 23.06
N GLN A 5 -16.80 -43.61 23.06
CA GLN A 5 -16.13 -44.01 24.30
C GLN A 5 -15.21 -42.88 24.74
N VAL A 6 -15.70 -42.09 25.70
CA VAL A 6 -14.91 -41.11 26.44
C VAL A 6 -13.91 -41.87 27.32
N PHE A 7 -12.63 -41.67 27.03
CA PHE A 7 -11.49 -42.28 27.71
C PHE A 7 -11.45 -41.80 29.16
N LYS A 8 -11.43 -42.78 30.08
CA LYS A 8 -11.57 -42.62 31.53
C LYS A 8 -10.30 -41.99 32.11
N MET A 9 -10.40 -40.75 32.60
CA MET A 9 -9.34 -40.06 33.33
C MET A 9 -9.13 -40.76 34.68
N LYS A 10 -8.05 -41.56 34.79
CA LYS A 10 -7.61 -42.18 36.03
C LYS A 10 -6.56 -41.25 36.65
N SER A 11 -6.84 -40.79 37.86
CA SER A 11 -5.92 -39.98 38.66
C SER A 11 -4.64 -40.77 38.94
N VAL A 12 -3.54 -40.39 38.31
CA VAL A 12 -2.20 -40.92 38.59
C VAL A 12 -1.46 -39.87 39.42
N ILE A 13 -1.24 -40.20 40.68
CA ILE A 13 -0.27 -39.54 41.56
C ILE A 13 1.00 -40.39 41.51
N PRO A 14 2.17 -39.80 41.34
CA PRO A 14 3.42 -40.40 41.78
C PRO A 14 4.40 -39.33 42.32
N SER A 15 5.01 -39.59 43.47
CA SER A 15 6.20 -40.44 43.66
C SER A 15 7.50 -39.80 43.14
N LYS A 16 7.89 -38.74 43.86
CA LYS A 16 9.25 -38.37 44.30
C LYS A 16 10.36 -39.35 43.90
N SER A 17 11.18 -38.98 42.91
CA SER A 17 12.57 -39.43 42.76
C SER A 17 13.44 -38.30 42.18
N GLN A 18 14.47 -37.93 42.93
CA GLN A 18 15.44 -36.85 42.65
C GLN A 18 16.28 -37.22 41.41
N LYS A 19 16.54 -36.33 40.43
CA LYS A 19 17.59 -35.30 40.46
C LYS A 19 17.32 -34.08 39.54
N MET A 20 16.13 -34.04 38.93
CA MET A 20 15.56 -32.87 38.25
C MET A 20 14.10 -32.76 38.66
N LYS A 21 13.58 -31.53 38.84
CA LYS A 21 12.19 -31.35 39.26
C LYS A 21 11.30 -31.64 38.04
N HIS A 22 10.23 -32.43 38.25
CA HIS A 22 9.24 -32.74 37.21
C HIS A 22 8.72 -31.47 36.53
N ARG A 23 8.52 -30.41 37.32
CA ARG A 23 8.08 -29.10 36.81
C ARG A 23 9.04 -28.48 35.78
N ASP A 24 10.34 -28.62 36.00
CA ASP A 24 11.34 -28.03 35.11
C ASP A 24 11.38 -28.82 33.79
N ILE A 25 11.26 -30.14 33.87
CA ILE A 25 11.20 -31.01 32.69
C ILE A 25 9.92 -30.77 31.88
N HIS A 26 8.76 -30.58 32.53
CA HIS A 26 7.51 -30.33 31.83
C HIS A 26 7.57 -29.10 30.91
N ASN A 27 8.27 -28.05 31.32
CA ASN A 27 8.49 -26.86 30.49
C ASN A 27 9.45 -27.15 29.33
N ASP A 28 10.47 -27.96 29.59
CA ASP A 28 11.51 -28.31 28.61
C ASP A 28 11.01 -29.35 27.57
N LEU A 29 9.94 -30.10 27.83
CA LEU A 29 9.48 -31.19 26.96
C LEU A 29 9.00 -30.72 25.58
N ILE A 30 8.47 -29.51 25.47
CA ILE A 30 8.08 -28.92 24.17
C ILE A 30 9.33 -28.68 23.32
N PHE A 31 10.33 -27.99 23.89
CA PHE A 31 11.61 -27.73 23.23
C PHE A 31 12.39 -29.02 22.94
N TYR A 32 12.23 -30.05 23.77
CA TYR A 32 12.78 -31.38 23.52
C TYR A 32 12.16 -32.06 22.29
N LEU A 33 10.84 -31.92 22.08
CA LEU A 33 10.16 -32.46 20.90
C LEU A 33 10.55 -31.73 19.61
N GLU A 34 10.77 -30.42 19.70
CA GLU A 34 11.17 -29.57 18.57
C GLU A 34 12.69 -29.62 18.29
N GLY A 35 13.47 -30.22 19.19
CA GLY A 35 14.93 -30.36 19.04
C GLY A 35 15.71 -29.08 19.32
N GLU A 36 15.10 -28.11 20.01
CA GLU A 36 15.68 -26.77 20.27
C GLU A 36 16.58 -26.72 21.52
N LEU A 37 16.71 -27.83 22.25
CA LEU A 37 17.54 -27.91 23.45
C LEU A 37 19.00 -28.31 23.15
N PRO A 38 19.98 -27.78 23.91
CA PRO A 38 21.37 -28.24 23.86
C PRO A 38 21.50 -29.75 24.10
N GLU A 39 22.48 -30.40 23.47
CA GLU A 39 22.67 -31.86 23.54
C GLU A 39 22.78 -32.40 24.98
N GLU A 40 23.50 -31.67 25.85
CA GLU A 40 23.64 -32.00 27.28
C GLU A 40 22.25 -32.05 27.96
N ARG A 41 21.41 -31.05 27.70
CA ARG A 41 20.07 -30.95 28.29
C ARG A 41 19.12 -32.01 27.73
N GLN A 42 19.23 -32.33 26.45
CA GLN A 42 18.46 -33.43 25.86
C GLN A 42 18.81 -34.78 26.49
N GLN A 43 20.09 -35.01 26.79
CA GLN A 43 20.54 -36.25 27.43
C GLN A 43 19.98 -36.38 28.85
N GLU A 44 20.03 -35.31 29.64
CA GLU A 44 19.44 -35.26 30.98
C GLU A 44 17.93 -35.56 30.96
N ILE A 45 17.20 -35.03 29.97
CA ILE A 45 15.76 -35.29 29.81
C ILE A 45 15.51 -36.75 29.40
N ARG A 46 16.32 -37.32 28.48
CA ARG A 46 16.22 -38.74 28.10
C ARG A 46 16.39 -39.68 29.29
N GLU A 47 17.36 -39.40 30.15
CA GLU A 47 17.62 -40.16 31.37
C GLU A 47 16.43 -40.08 32.34
N HIS A 48 15.84 -38.90 32.52
CA HIS A 48 14.64 -38.76 33.34
C HIS A 48 13.43 -39.47 32.75
N LEU A 49 13.20 -39.38 31.44
CA LEU A 49 12.11 -40.06 30.74
C LEU A 49 12.24 -41.59 30.79
N ALA A 50 13.46 -42.13 30.93
CA ALA A 50 13.67 -43.56 31.14
C ALA A 50 13.17 -44.02 32.52
N GLY A 51 13.32 -43.19 33.55
CA GLY A 51 12.94 -43.50 34.94
C GLY A 51 11.56 -43.01 35.38
N CYS A 52 10.96 -42.04 34.69
CA CYS A 52 9.69 -41.42 35.08
C CYS A 52 8.53 -41.78 34.15
N GLY A 53 7.50 -42.44 34.69
CA GLY A 53 6.28 -42.78 33.95
C GLY A 53 5.40 -41.57 33.63
N GLU A 54 5.30 -40.59 34.54
CA GLU A 54 4.44 -39.41 34.33
C GLU A 54 4.93 -38.53 33.19
N CYS A 55 6.21 -38.18 33.21
CA CYS A 55 6.78 -37.30 32.20
C CYS A 55 6.72 -37.94 30.81
N ARG A 56 6.74 -39.28 30.75
CA ARG A 56 6.53 -40.04 29.51
C ARG A 56 5.08 -39.97 29.04
N GLU A 57 4.12 -40.14 29.94
CA GLU A 57 2.69 -39.99 29.61
C GLU A 57 2.39 -38.56 29.14
N PHE A 58 2.94 -37.55 29.81
CA PHE A 58 2.81 -36.16 29.42
C PHE A 58 3.46 -35.86 28.06
N LEU A 59 4.64 -36.43 27.77
CA LEU A 59 5.28 -36.34 26.45
C LEU A 59 4.39 -36.92 25.33
N GLU A 60 3.73 -38.05 25.57
CA GLU A 60 2.81 -38.65 24.60
C GLU A 60 1.57 -37.78 24.35
N VAL A 61 1.00 -37.18 25.41
CA VAL A 61 -0.10 -36.22 25.28
C VAL A 61 0.31 -35.01 24.44
N LEU A 62 1.52 -34.48 24.67
CA LEU A 62 2.07 -33.39 23.86
C LEU A 62 2.22 -33.81 22.39
N ARG A 63 2.83 -34.97 22.11
CA ARG A 63 3.00 -35.49 20.74
C ARG A 63 1.69 -35.59 19.99
N VAL A 64 0.65 -36.16 20.63
CA VAL A 64 -0.68 -36.26 20.02
C VAL A 64 -1.25 -34.88 19.74
N SER A 65 -1.15 -33.94 20.68
CA SER A 65 -1.64 -32.57 20.51
C SER A 65 -0.99 -31.86 19.32
N PHE A 66 0.34 -31.97 19.20
CA PHE A 66 1.08 -31.40 18.06
C PHE A 66 0.71 -32.07 16.73
N SER A 67 0.50 -33.38 16.70
CA SER A 67 0.10 -34.09 15.47
C SER A 67 -1.27 -33.62 14.93
N ILE A 68 -2.19 -33.23 15.81
CA ILE A 68 -3.49 -32.69 15.42
C ILE A 68 -3.30 -31.31 14.79
N ILE A 69 -2.50 -30.45 15.43
CA ILE A 69 -2.20 -29.10 14.94
C ILE A 69 -1.51 -29.17 13.57
N GLU A 70 -0.55 -30.08 13.37
CA GLU A 70 0.16 -30.22 12.11
C GLU A 70 -0.76 -30.70 10.97
N LYS A 71 -1.72 -31.56 11.29
CA LYS A 71 -2.73 -32.01 10.34
C LYS A 71 -3.66 -30.88 9.90
N GLU A 72 -4.06 -30.00 10.81
CA GLU A 72 -4.90 -28.83 10.50
C GLU A 72 -4.12 -27.71 9.79
N LYS A 73 -2.86 -27.49 10.16
CA LYS A 73 -1.98 -26.49 9.53
C LYS A 73 -1.75 -26.76 8.04
N ASN A 74 -1.83 -28.02 7.61
CA ASN A 74 -1.70 -28.44 6.22
C ASN A 74 -2.97 -28.20 5.38
N GLN A 75 -3.93 -27.41 5.85
CA GLN A 75 -5.06 -27.02 5.03
C GLN A 75 -4.56 -26.29 3.77
N GLU A 76 -4.96 -26.81 2.60
CA GLU A 76 -4.52 -26.32 1.30
C GLU A 76 -4.73 -24.80 1.20
N VAL A 77 -3.62 -24.08 1.03
CA VAL A 77 -3.67 -22.65 0.77
C VAL A 77 -4.46 -22.43 -0.52
N ASN A 78 -5.50 -21.60 -0.45
CA ASN A 78 -6.31 -21.26 -1.61
C ASN A 78 -5.38 -20.82 -2.77
N PRO A 79 -5.49 -21.41 -3.97
CA PRO A 79 -4.64 -21.09 -5.13
C PRO A 79 -4.57 -19.59 -5.48
N TYR A 80 -5.59 -18.82 -5.12
CA TYR A 80 -5.69 -17.39 -5.39
C TYR A 80 -5.13 -16.50 -4.28
N PHE A 81 -4.72 -17.06 -3.13
CA PHE A 81 -4.23 -16.29 -1.99
C PHE A 81 -3.00 -15.45 -2.36
N TYR A 82 -2.01 -16.08 -3.01
CA TYR A 82 -0.80 -15.39 -3.45
C TYR A 82 -1.11 -14.27 -4.45
N GLN A 83 -2.05 -14.51 -5.37
CA GLN A 83 -2.45 -13.52 -6.39
C GLN A 83 -3.10 -12.30 -5.75
N ALA A 84 -4.02 -12.50 -4.79
CA ALA A 84 -4.69 -11.42 -4.08
C ALA A 84 -3.71 -10.57 -3.26
N ILE A 85 -2.74 -11.21 -2.59
CA ILE A 85 -1.71 -10.50 -1.82
C ILE A 85 -0.78 -9.72 -2.74
N LYS A 86 -0.30 -10.35 -3.83
CA LYS A 86 0.57 -9.70 -4.82
C LYS A 86 -0.10 -8.45 -5.40
N ALA A 87 -1.36 -8.56 -5.82
CA ALA A 87 -2.13 -7.44 -6.33
C ALA A 87 -2.25 -6.30 -5.30
N LYS A 88 -2.45 -6.62 -4.02
CA LYS A 88 -2.58 -5.60 -2.95
C LYS A 88 -1.27 -4.85 -2.67
N ILE A 89 -0.12 -5.52 -2.81
CA ILE A 89 1.21 -4.90 -2.62
C ILE A 89 1.55 -4.01 -3.81
N GLU A 90 1.34 -4.52 -5.03
CA GLU A 90 1.62 -3.80 -6.29
C GLU A 90 0.72 -2.57 -6.44
N ASN A 91 -0.55 -2.66 -6.04
CA ASN A 91 -1.48 -1.52 -6.09
C ASN A 91 -1.24 -0.50 -4.96
N ARG A 92 -0.35 -0.81 -3.99
CA ARG A 92 0.14 0.15 -2.97
C ARG A 92 1.40 0.88 -3.43
N SER A 93 2.18 0.33 -4.36
CA SER A 93 3.31 1.05 -4.95
C SER A 93 2.79 2.08 -5.93
N VAL A 94 2.51 3.26 -5.37
CA VAL A 94 2.36 4.58 -6.01
C VAL A 94 1.27 4.61 -7.09
N PRO A 95 0.22 5.46 -6.97
CA PRO A 95 -0.51 5.85 -8.15
C PRO A 95 0.52 6.51 -9.06
N GLU A 96 0.99 5.77 -10.08
CA GLU A 96 1.74 6.27 -11.22
C GLU A 96 0.98 7.52 -11.64
N LYS A 97 1.46 8.67 -11.17
CA LYS A 97 0.93 9.98 -11.51
C LYS A 97 1.35 10.11 -12.96
N LYS A 98 0.56 9.52 -13.85
CA LYS A 98 0.52 9.85 -15.25
C LYS A 98 0.05 11.30 -15.26
N PHE A 99 0.95 12.22 -14.96
CA PHE A 99 0.83 13.59 -15.38
C PHE A 99 0.58 13.45 -16.87
N SER A 100 -0.65 13.71 -17.25
CA SER A 100 -1.09 13.66 -18.62
C SER A 100 -0.26 14.71 -19.35
N LEU A 101 0.89 14.30 -19.90
CA LEU A 101 1.75 15.12 -20.74
C LEU A 101 0.92 15.69 -21.89
N GLN A 102 -0.09 14.93 -22.33
CA GLN A 102 -1.14 15.32 -23.26
C GLN A 102 -1.96 16.54 -22.80
N ARG A 103 -2.12 16.75 -21.48
CA ARG A 103 -2.85 17.89 -20.87
C ARG A 103 -2.00 19.16 -20.75
N ILE A 104 -0.68 19.04 -20.81
CA ILE A 104 0.25 20.19 -20.82
C ILE A 104 0.65 20.59 -22.25
N LEU A 105 0.64 19.65 -23.20
CA LEU A 105 1.04 19.90 -24.59
C LEU A 105 0.01 20.73 -25.40
N GLN A 106 -1.28 20.64 -25.06
CA GLN A 106 -2.32 21.43 -25.73
C GLN A 106 -2.20 22.95 -25.50
N PRO A 107 -2.01 23.48 -24.27
CA PRO A 107 -1.92 24.92 -24.08
C PRO A 107 -0.65 25.57 -24.65
N SER A 108 0.45 24.84 -24.81
CA SER A 108 1.70 25.40 -25.36
C SER A 108 1.63 25.67 -26.86
N LEU A 109 0.79 24.94 -27.61
CA LEU A 109 0.68 25.15 -29.05
C LEU A 109 -0.01 26.49 -29.35
N PHE A 110 -1.05 26.84 -28.59
CA PHE A 110 -1.79 28.09 -28.76
C PHE A 110 -0.91 29.31 -28.45
N THR A 111 -0.08 29.27 -27.40
CA THR A 111 0.80 30.39 -27.06
C THR A 111 1.87 30.61 -28.12
N VAL A 112 2.46 29.54 -28.65
CA VAL A 112 3.45 29.62 -29.75
C VAL A 112 2.80 30.16 -31.02
N LEU A 113 1.60 29.70 -31.37
CA LEU A 113 0.87 30.17 -32.56
C LEU A 113 0.53 31.67 -32.46
N LEU A 114 0.14 32.14 -31.27
CA LEU A 114 -0.18 33.54 -31.01
C LEU A 114 1.06 34.43 -31.22
N ILE A 115 2.19 34.05 -30.61
CA ILE A 115 3.47 34.78 -30.76
C ILE A 115 3.91 34.79 -32.23
N ALA A 116 3.82 33.65 -32.91
CA ALA A 116 4.16 33.54 -34.33
C ALA A 116 3.25 34.43 -35.19
N GLY A 117 1.94 34.43 -34.93
CA GLY A 117 0.97 35.26 -35.64
C GLY A 117 1.21 36.76 -35.47
N ILE A 118 1.49 37.21 -34.24
CA ILE A 118 1.84 38.62 -33.98
C ILE A 118 3.13 38.99 -34.71
N GLY A 119 4.19 38.18 -34.56
CA GLY A 119 5.47 38.45 -35.21
C GLY A 119 5.36 38.51 -36.73
N PHE A 120 4.60 37.58 -37.31
CA PHE A 120 4.36 37.54 -38.75
C PHE A 120 3.55 38.74 -39.24
N GLY A 121 2.52 39.14 -38.51
CA GLY A 121 1.71 40.32 -38.81
C GLY A 121 2.53 41.61 -38.81
N VAL A 122 3.39 41.81 -37.81
CA VAL A 122 4.26 42.99 -37.71
C VAL A 122 5.29 43.03 -38.85
N LEU A 123 5.84 41.87 -39.22
CA LEU A 123 6.83 41.79 -40.29
C LEU A 123 6.23 42.07 -41.67
N ILE A 124 5.00 41.62 -41.92
CA ILE A 124 4.28 41.93 -43.17
C ILE A 124 3.80 43.39 -43.18
N GLY A 125 3.23 43.86 -42.06
CA GLY A 125 2.70 45.22 -41.95
C GLY A 125 3.77 46.29 -42.12
N SER A 126 4.95 46.08 -41.51
CA SER A 126 6.06 47.05 -41.57
C SER A 126 6.58 47.28 -43.00
N LYS A 127 6.61 46.23 -43.83
CA LYS A 127 7.00 46.34 -45.26
C LYS A 127 5.95 47.04 -46.13
N VAL A 128 4.67 47.01 -45.73
CA VAL A 128 3.58 47.66 -46.46
C VAL A 128 3.48 49.15 -46.14
N THR A 129 3.85 49.56 -44.93
CA THR A 129 3.81 50.96 -44.48
C THR A 129 4.96 51.84 -44.97
N GLU A 130 5.96 51.28 -45.67
CA GLU A 130 7.16 52.04 -46.10
C GLU A 130 6.87 53.09 -47.20
N ASN A 131 5.64 53.17 -47.77
CA ASN A 131 5.35 54.06 -48.91
C ASN A 131 3.99 54.78 -48.92
N LYS A 132 3.38 55.14 -47.77
CA LYS A 132 2.21 56.05 -47.77
C LYS A 132 2.32 57.14 -46.70
N PRO A 133 2.22 58.43 -47.06
CA PRO A 133 2.05 59.48 -46.07
C PRO A 133 0.72 59.28 -45.34
N VAL A 134 0.79 59.37 -44.01
CA VAL A 134 -0.33 59.24 -43.08
C VAL A 134 -1.22 60.48 -43.21
N GLU A 135 -2.19 60.44 -44.13
CA GLU A 135 -3.27 61.44 -44.19
C GLU A 135 -4.65 60.87 -43.79
N THR A 136 -4.76 59.55 -43.57
CA THR A 136 -6.05 58.89 -43.30
C THR A 136 -6.43 58.79 -41.82
N THR A 137 -5.57 59.17 -40.87
CA THR A 137 -5.88 59.05 -39.43
C THR A 137 -6.56 60.29 -38.82
N ALA A 138 -6.49 61.45 -39.47
CA ALA A 138 -7.07 62.69 -38.94
C ALA A 138 -8.61 62.73 -39.03
N ASN A 139 -9.18 62.21 -40.12
CA ASN A 139 -10.64 62.21 -40.33
C ASN A 139 -11.37 61.13 -39.51
N GLU A 140 -10.72 60.00 -39.21
CA GLU A 140 -11.36 58.94 -38.41
C GLU A 140 -11.36 59.25 -36.90
N MET A 141 -10.39 60.03 -36.39
CA MET A 141 -10.42 60.52 -35.00
C MET A 141 -11.57 61.50 -34.73
N PHE A 142 -12.08 62.19 -35.75
CA PHE A 142 -13.19 63.14 -35.59
C PHE A 142 -14.49 62.43 -35.21
N TYR A 143 -14.71 61.20 -35.68
CA TYR A 143 -15.92 60.41 -35.37
C TYR A 143 -15.92 59.81 -33.95
N PHE A 144 -14.76 59.59 -33.34
CA PHE A 144 -14.67 59.04 -31.98
C PHE A 144 -14.69 60.12 -30.89
N ASN A 145 -14.63 61.41 -31.26
CA ASN A 145 -14.56 62.52 -30.31
C ASN A 145 -15.90 63.25 -30.12
N GLU A 146 -17.03 62.54 -30.17
CA GLU A 146 -18.36 63.12 -29.88
C GLU A 146 -18.52 63.56 -28.41
N ILE A 147 -17.76 62.96 -27.48
CA ILE A 147 -17.81 63.29 -26.04
C ILE A 147 -17.33 64.73 -25.77
N GLY A 148 -16.49 65.29 -26.64
CA GLY A 148 -16.01 66.68 -26.53
C GLY A 148 -16.86 67.70 -27.28
N SER A 149 -17.78 67.27 -28.16
CA SER A 149 -18.54 68.16 -29.04
C SER A 149 -19.93 68.54 -28.54
N GLU A 150 -20.46 67.87 -27.52
CA GLU A 150 -21.73 68.25 -26.91
C GLU A 150 -21.52 69.14 -25.68
N PRO A 151 -22.16 70.33 -25.61
CA PRO A 151 -22.13 71.15 -24.41
C PRO A 151 -22.88 70.45 -23.29
N ILE A 152 -22.21 70.26 -22.15
CA ILE A 152 -22.69 69.59 -20.93
C ILE A 152 -24.05 70.16 -20.45
N GLU A 153 -24.39 71.38 -20.87
CA GLU A 153 -25.65 72.07 -20.60
C GLU A 153 -26.90 71.31 -21.09
N SER A 154 -26.81 70.49 -22.14
CA SER A 154 -27.95 69.69 -22.63
C SER A 154 -28.41 68.61 -21.64
N TYR A 155 -27.51 68.14 -20.77
CA TYR A 155 -27.81 67.11 -19.76
C TYR A 155 -28.49 67.67 -18.51
N PHE A 156 -28.43 68.99 -18.28
CA PHE A 156 -29.01 69.64 -17.09
C PHE A 156 -30.41 70.22 -17.32
N LEU A 157 -30.91 70.21 -18.56
CA LEU A 157 -32.19 70.82 -18.95
C LEU A 157 -33.32 69.80 -19.21
N ASN A 158 -33.18 68.55 -18.74
CA ASN A 158 -34.25 67.55 -18.76
C ASN A 158 -34.48 66.94 -17.36
#